data_AF-A0A520Y1Q3-F1
#
_entry.id   AF-A0A520Y1Q3-F1
#
_cell.length_a   1.000
_cell.length_b   1.000
_cell.length_c   1.000
_cell.angle_alpha   90.00
_cell.angle_beta   90.00
_cell.angle_gamma   90.00
#
_symmetry.space_group_name_H-M   'P 1'
#
loop_
_entity.id
_entity.type
_entity.pdbx_description
1 polymer ?
#
loop_
_entity_poly.entity_id
_entity_poly.type
_entity_poly.pdbx_seq_one_letter_code
_entity_poly.pdbx_strand_id
1 'polypeptide(L)'
;MMAYWDWWMGALALGTITFFYHMLVGRRFGVSSSWERVVHWKVEKRAELLDDIAMSDAAAFQAALQEATRAEFGDDSSSVAVAAPPLQPTPPPVSESARLPLSASLTLLVMILVGAFTAAIINGRFELRTDMGPAFADIVVDGPLMWPTLFVGGVMVGIGTRMAGGCSSGHGMSGCSRLQPVSLLATSVFFGTAVVVSTLLLKVI
;
A
#
# COMPACT_ATOMS: atom_id res chain seq x y z
N MET A 1 -28.90 -21.93 -15.30
CA MET A 1 -27.94 -21.09 -16.06
C MET A 1 -28.08 -19.66 -15.54
N MET A 2 -27.38 -19.29 -14.47
CA MET A 2 -27.41 -17.90 -13.99
C MET A 2 -26.50 -17.09 -14.91
N ALA A 3 -27.10 -16.20 -15.70
CA ALA A 3 -26.38 -15.28 -16.55
C ALA A 3 -25.47 -14.43 -15.65
N TYR A 4 -24.16 -14.64 -15.75
CA TYR A 4 -23.19 -13.75 -15.13
C TYR A 4 -23.42 -12.36 -15.72
N TRP A 5 -23.42 -11.33 -14.86
CA TRP A 5 -23.45 -9.96 -15.34
C TRP A 5 -22.26 -9.72 -16.24
N ASP A 6 -22.51 -9.10 -17.39
CA ASP A 6 -21.43 -8.63 -18.23
C ASP A 6 -20.52 -7.70 -17.41
N TRP A 7 -19.22 -7.83 -17.62
CA TRP A 7 -18.20 -7.11 -16.86
C TRP A 7 -18.41 -5.58 -16.86
N TRP A 8 -18.99 -5.03 -17.94
CA TRP A 8 -19.31 -3.61 -18.06
C TRP A 8 -20.48 -3.18 -17.14
N MET A 9 -21.48 -4.04 -16.95
CA MET A 9 -22.57 -3.81 -15.99
C MET A 9 -22.06 -3.77 -14.56
N GLY A 10 -21.12 -4.67 -14.22
CA GLY A 10 -20.45 -4.67 -12.93
C GLY A 10 -19.62 -3.41 -12.71
N ALA A 11 -18.86 -2.97 -13.72
CA ALA A 11 -18.05 -1.76 -13.65
C ALA A 11 -18.91 -0.49 -13.50
N LEU A 12 -20.03 -0.38 -14.24
CA LEU A 12 -20.97 0.73 -14.13
C LEU A 12 -21.67 0.75 -12.76
N ALA A 13 -22.09 -0.41 -12.24
CA ALA A 13 -22.71 -0.50 -10.92
C ALA A 13 -21.74 -0.04 -9.81
N LEU A 14 -20.50 -0.52 -9.83
CA LEU A 14 -19.46 -0.12 -8.87
C LEU A 14 -19.08 1.36 -9.01
N GLY A 15 -18.94 1.86 -10.25
CA GLY A 15 -18.67 3.26 -10.53
C GLY A 15 -19.78 4.18 -10.01
N THR A 16 -21.04 3.81 -10.23
CA THR A 16 -22.21 4.57 -9.78
C THR A 16 -22.30 4.58 -8.26
N ILE A 17 -22.08 3.44 -7.59
CA ILE A 17 -22.05 3.33 -6.14
C ILE A 17 -20.95 4.22 -5.54
N THR A 18 -19.76 4.22 -6.13
CA THR A 18 -18.62 5.01 -5.66
C THR A 18 -18.87 6.50 -5.83
N PHE A 19 -19.46 6.91 -6.96
CA PHE A 19 -19.84 8.29 -7.23
C PHE A 19 -20.95 8.76 -6.28
N PHE A 20 -22.01 7.97 -6.09
CA PHE A 20 -23.10 8.31 -5.18
C PHE A 20 -22.64 8.39 -3.73
N TYR A 21 -21.78 7.48 -3.29
CA TYR A 21 -21.17 7.54 -1.96
C TYR A 21 -20.37 8.83 -1.77
N HIS A 22 -19.54 9.21 -2.76
CA HIS A 22 -18.78 10.45 -2.71
C HIS A 22 -19.69 11.68 -2.62
N MET A 23 -20.79 11.68 -3.37
CA MET A 23 -21.78 12.75 -3.39
C MET A 23 -22.58 12.84 -2.08
N LEU A 24 -22.95 11.70 -1.49
CA LEU A 24 -23.75 11.62 -0.25
C LEU A 24 -22.95 11.95 1.01
N VAL A 25 -21.69 11.52 1.08
CA VAL A 25 -20.86 11.66 2.30
C VAL A 25 -20.11 13.00 2.34
N GLY A 26 -20.01 13.71 1.21
CA GLY A 26 -19.43 15.06 1.12
C GLY A 26 -17.95 15.16 1.48
N ARG A 27 -17.28 14.04 1.80
CA ARG A 27 -15.86 13.97 2.10
C ARG A 27 -15.14 13.38 0.90
N ARG A 28 -14.13 14.10 0.40
CA ARG A 28 -13.08 13.49 -0.43
C ARG A 28 -12.39 12.47 0.45
N PHE A 29 -12.26 11.24 -0.06
CA PHE A 29 -11.62 10.18 0.68
C PHE A 29 -10.24 10.63 1.15
N GLY A 30 -10.00 10.50 2.46
CA GLY A 30 -8.84 11.04 3.13
C GLY A 30 -7.55 10.59 2.46
N VAL A 31 -6.82 11.55 1.91
CA VAL A 31 -5.49 11.35 1.36
C VAL A 31 -4.56 11.03 2.53
N SER A 32 -4.15 9.77 2.64
CA SER A 32 -3.10 9.36 3.57
C SER A 32 -1.79 10.10 3.22
N SER A 33 -1.19 10.67 4.27
CA SER A 33 0.08 11.42 4.40
C SER A 33 1.31 10.92 3.62
N SER A 34 1.22 9.80 2.92
CA SER A 34 2.30 9.24 2.12
C SER A 34 2.46 9.94 0.75
N TRP A 35 1.37 10.43 0.14
CA TRP A 35 1.49 11.16 -1.14
C TRP A 35 1.94 12.60 -0.94
N GLU A 36 1.58 13.23 0.19
CA GLU A 36 2.23 14.48 0.63
C GLU A 36 3.75 14.29 0.76
N ARG A 37 4.23 13.19 1.34
CA ARG A 37 5.68 12.94 1.49
C ARG A 37 6.42 12.76 0.15
N VAL A 38 5.78 12.17 -0.85
CA VAL A 38 6.38 12.01 -2.19
C VAL A 38 6.34 13.33 -2.97
N VAL A 39 5.24 14.07 -2.91
CA VAL A 39 5.10 15.37 -3.59
C VAL A 39 5.95 16.45 -2.91
N HIS A 40 6.06 16.40 -1.58
CA HIS A 40 6.84 17.32 -0.74
C HIS A 40 8.21 16.77 -0.36
N TRP A 41 8.73 15.73 -1.04
CA TRP A 41 10.10 15.20 -0.83
C TRP A 41 11.15 16.33 -0.78
N LYS A 42 10.98 17.38 -1.59
CA LYS A 42 11.90 18.54 -1.60
C LYS A 42 11.75 19.45 -0.38
N VAL A 43 10.56 19.54 0.20
CA VAL A 43 10.29 20.33 1.41
C VAL A 43 10.78 19.57 2.63
N GLU A 44 10.52 18.26 2.69
CA GLU A 44 11.00 17.37 3.75
C GLU A 44 12.53 17.34 3.79
N LYS A 45 13.18 17.12 2.63
CA LYS A 45 14.64 17.09 2.53
C LYS A 45 15.27 18.46 2.85
N ARG A 46 14.54 19.55 2.62
CA ARG A 46 14.96 20.91 3.01
C ARG A 46 14.75 21.15 4.51
N ALA A 47 13.70 20.59 5.10
CA ALA A 47 13.48 20.60 6.53
C ALA A 47 14.54 19.76 7.25
N GLU A 48 14.84 18.54 6.80
CA GLU A 48 15.94 17.70 7.31
C GLU A 48 17.29 18.38 7.18
N LEU A 49 17.59 19.04 6.04
CA LEU A 49 18.81 19.84 5.89
C LEU A 49 18.86 21.03 6.84
N LEU A 50 17.74 21.72 7.07
CA LEU A 50 17.67 22.84 8.02
C LEU A 50 17.79 22.36 9.46
N ASP A 51 17.24 21.19 9.79
CA ASP A 51 17.34 20.55 11.11
C ASP A 51 18.77 20.04 11.33
N ASP A 52 19.40 19.41 10.34
CA ASP A 52 20.81 19.02 10.39
C ASP A 52 21.74 20.23 10.53
N ILE A 53 21.46 21.34 9.83
CA ILE A 53 22.20 22.60 9.98
C ILE A 53 21.98 23.18 11.38
N ALA A 54 20.73 23.20 11.88
CA ALA A 54 20.40 23.68 13.21
C ALA A 54 20.97 22.79 14.34
N MET A 55 21.09 21.48 14.12
CA MET A 55 21.67 20.53 15.05
C MET A 55 23.21 20.53 15.00
N SER A 56 23.80 20.76 13.82
CA SER A 56 25.26 20.81 13.65
C SER A 56 25.90 22.01 14.34
N ASP A 57 25.15 23.09 14.56
CA ASP A 57 25.64 24.27 15.28
C ASP A 57 24.53 24.93 16.10
N ALA A 58 23.91 24.13 16.98
CA ALA A 58 22.83 24.58 17.87
C ALA A 58 23.23 25.79 18.73
N ALA A 59 24.52 25.88 19.09
CA ALA A 59 25.08 27.00 19.83
C ALA A 59 25.17 28.28 18.98
N ALA A 60 25.64 28.19 17.73
CA ALA A 60 25.66 29.37 16.84
C ALA A 60 24.25 29.80 16.43
N PHE A 61 23.31 28.87 16.25
CA PHE A 61 21.91 29.19 15.96
C PHE A 61 21.23 29.90 17.13
N GLN A 62 21.44 29.43 18.36
CA GLN A 62 20.94 30.11 19.56
C GLN A 62 21.60 31.48 19.75
N ALA A 63 22.90 31.60 19.50
CA ALA A 63 23.61 32.89 19.58
C ALA A 63 23.05 33.89 18.55
N ALA A 64 22.80 33.46 17.31
CA ALA A 64 22.23 34.30 16.26
C ALA A 64 20.78 34.75 16.56
N LEU A 65 19.97 33.88 17.15
CA LEU A 65 18.60 34.21 17.59
C LEU A 65 18.58 35.20 18.75
N GLN A 66 19.50 35.04 19.72
CA GLN A 66 19.63 35.96 20.84
C GLN A 66 20.13 37.34 20.39
N GLU A 67 21.05 37.37 19.43
CA GLU A 67 21.55 38.61 18.82
C GLU A 67 20.44 39.37 18.08
N ALA A 68 19.68 38.66 17.23
CA ALA A 68 18.55 39.24 16.50
C ALA A 68 17.44 39.74 17.44
N THR A 69 17.19 39.04 18.54
CA THR A 69 16.18 39.45 19.53
C THR A 69 16.62 40.70 20.30
N ARG A 70 17.92 40.83 20.65
CA ARG A 70 18.46 42.06 21.24
C ARG A 70 18.39 43.24 20.27
N ALA A 71 18.64 43.01 18.99
CA ALA A 71 18.60 44.05 17.97
C ALA A 71 17.19 44.64 17.79
N GLU A 72 16.14 43.79 17.86
CA GLU A 72 14.76 44.22 17.64
C GLU A 72 14.10 44.80 18.90
N PHE A 73 14.43 44.27 20.09
CA PHE A 73 13.72 44.61 21.34
C PHE A 73 14.54 45.42 22.37
N GLY A 74 15.84 45.65 22.13
CA GLY A 74 16.71 46.41 23.03
C GLY A 74 17.08 45.68 24.33
N ASP A 75 18.11 46.19 25.01
CA ASP A 75 18.85 45.51 26.10
C ASP A 75 18.06 45.40 27.43
N ASP A 76 16.92 46.08 27.55
CA ASP A 76 16.06 46.09 28.75
C ASP A 76 15.24 44.79 28.96
N SER A 77 15.36 43.83 28.05
CA SER A 77 14.65 42.54 28.11
C SER A 77 15.35 41.46 28.96
N SER A 78 16.41 41.84 29.69
CA SER A 78 17.26 40.97 30.52
C SER A 78 16.57 40.18 31.64
N SER A 79 15.26 40.37 31.85
CA SER A 79 14.45 39.61 32.82
C SER A 79 13.66 38.44 32.22
N VAL A 80 13.58 38.31 30.89
CA VAL A 80 12.95 37.13 30.28
C VAL A 80 14.05 36.13 29.96
N ALA A 81 14.44 35.34 30.96
CA ALA A 81 15.20 34.13 30.72
C ALA A 81 14.43 33.29 29.70
N VAL A 82 14.91 33.25 28.46
CA VAL A 82 14.48 32.25 27.48
C VAL A 82 15.01 30.93 28.01
N ALA A 83 14.22 30.33 28.90
CA ALA A 83 14.39 28.95 29.31
C ALA A 83 14.54 28.15 28.01
N ALA A 84 15.59 27.33 27.94
CA ALA A 84 15.76 26.37 26.85
C ALA A 84 14.39 25.76 26.57
N PRO A 85 13.91 25.76 25.30
CA PRO A 85 12.59 25.24 25.00
C PRO A 85 12.49 23.87 25.66
N PRO A 86 11.45 23.61 26.48
CA PRO A 86 11.34 22.34 27.18
C PRO A 86 11.53 21.25 26.14
N LEU A 87 12.45 20.30 26.41
CA LEU A 87 12.71 19.15 25.56
C LEU A 87 11.38 18.71 24.98
N GLN A 88 11.14 19.01 23.70
CA GLN A 88 9.90 18.63 23.07
C GLN A 88 9.80 17.12 23.28
N PRO A 89 8.70 16.60 23.82
CA PRO A 89 8.55 15.17 23.97
C PRO A 89 8.84 14.57 22.61
N THR A 90 9.87 13.72 22.54
CA THR A 90 10.27 13.00 21.33
C THR A 90 8.99 12.59 20.61
N PRO A 91 8.80 12.96 19.32
CA PRO A 91 7.59 12.61 18.61
C PRO A 91 7.35 11.11 18.83
N PRO A 92 6.11 10.71 19.16
CA PRO A 92 5.83 9.32 19.50
C PRO A 92 6.39 8.45 18.37
N PRO A 93 7.08 7.33 18.70
CA PRO A 93 7.67 6.46 17.70
C PRO A 93 6.60 6.18 16.66
N VAL A 94 6.93 6.47 15.40
CA VAL A 94 6.04 6.30 14.25
C VAL A 94 5.40 4.94 14.39
N SER A 95 4.08 4.91 14.64
CA SER A 95 3.32 3.72 15.05
C SER A 95 3.79 2.52 14.24
N GLU A 96 4.57 1.65 14.89
CA GLU A 96 5.10 0.46 14.26
C GLU A 96 3.90 -0.40 13.91
N SER A 97 3.67 -0.61 12.62
CA SER A 97 2.58 -1.40 12.06
C SER A 97 2.44 -2.70 12.86
N ALA A 98 1.46 -2.77 13.76
CA ALA A 98 1.26 -3.91 14.63
C ALA A 98 1.15 -5.19 13.79
N ARG A 99 2.14 -6.08 13.92
CA ARG A 99 2.14 -7.35 13.19
C ARG A 99 0.95 -8.17 13.69
N LEU A 100 0.12 -8.65 12.77
CA LEU A 100 -1.00 -9.51 13.12
C LEU A 100 -0.49 -10.80 13.77
N PRO A 101 -1.18 -11.33 14.80
CA PRO A 101 -0.80 -12.60 15.39
C PRO A 101 -0.95 -13.71 14.36
N LEU A 102 -0.05 -14.70 14.40
CA LEU A 102 -0.01 -15.84 13.47
C LEU A 102 -1.36 -16.60 13.43
N SER A 103 -2.08 -16.61 14.55
CA SER A 103 -3.43 -17.18 14.66
C SER A 103 -4.43 -16.52 13.71
N ALA A 104 -4.34 -15.21 13.45
CA ALA A 104 -5.21 -14.51 12.51
C ALA A 104 -4.93 -14.95 11.06
N SER A 105 -3.65 -15.07 10.69
CA SER A 105 -3.25 -15.55 9.35
C SER A 105 -3.66 -17.00 9.13
N LEU A 106 -3.47 -17.87 10.13
CA LEU A 106 -3.91 -19.26 10.08
C LEU A 106 -5.44 -19.39 9.98
N THR A 107 -6.18 -18.61 10.79
CA THR A 107 -7.64 -18.60 10.75
C THR A 107 -8.15 -18.20 9.37
N LEU A 108 -7.57 -17.17 8.77
CA LEU A 108 -7.90 -16.73 7.42
C LEU A 108 -7.62 -17.83 6.39
N LEU A 109 -6.46 -18.48 6.44
CA LEU A 109 -6.10 -19.55 5.52
C LEU A 109 -7.07 -20.74 5.63
N VAL A 110 -7.39 -21.15 6.85
CA VAL A 110 -8.32 -22.26 7.11
C VAL A 110 -9.71 -21.91 6.60
N MET A 111 -10.22 -20.70 6.85
CA MET A 111 -11.53 -20.28 6.35
C MET A 111 -11.59 -20.20 4.82
N ILE A 112 -10.52 -19.75 4.16
CA ILE A 112 -10.45 -19.76 2.69
C ILE A 112 -10.52 -21.20 2.16
N LEU A 113 -9.78 -22.13 2.75
CA LEU A 113 -9.75 -23.53 2.32
C LEU A 113 -11.11 -24.21 2.52
N VAL A 114 -11.72 -24.01 3.70
CA VAL A 114 -13.06 -24.54 4.01
C VAL A 114 -14.09 -23.92 3.08
N GLY A 115 -14.09 -22.60 2.89
CA GLY A 115 -15.02 -21.90 2.01
C GLY A 115 -14.91 -22.34 0.54
N ALA A 116 -13.69 -22.46 0.01
CA ALA A 116 -13.46 -22.95 -1.35
C ALA A 116 -13.91 -24.40 -1.52
N PHE A 117 -13.63 -25.27 -0.55
CA PHE A 117 -14.03 -26.67 -0.58
C PHE A 117 -15.56 -26.83 -0.52
N THR A 118 -16.22 -26.16 0.42
CA THR A 118 -17.68 -26.15 0.52
C THR A 118 -18.33 -25.62 -0.75
N ALA A 119 -17.81 -24.51 -1.31
CA ALA A 119 -18.30 -23.98 -2.57
C ALA A 119 -18.10 -24.95 -3.75
N ALA A 120 -16.99 -25.69 -3.80
CA ALA A 120 -16.74 -26.68 -4.83
C ALA A 120 -17.75 -27.85 -4.76
N ILE A 121 -18.06 -28.33 -3.55
CA ILE A 121 -19.04 -29.40 -3.32
C ILE A 121 -20.45 -28.94 -3.71
N ILE A 122 -20.88 -27.76 -3.26
CA ILE A 122 -22.24 -27.26 -3.54
C ILE A 122 -22.47 -27.10 -5.04
N ASN A 123 -21.44 -26.67 -5.78
CA ASN A 123 -21.54 -26.52 -7.23
C ASN A 123 -21.38 -27.83 -8.00
N GLY A 124 -21.05 -28.95 -7.33
CA GLY A 124 -20.78 -30.24 -7.97
C GLY A 124 -19.56 -30.24 -8.90
N ARG A 125 -18.63 -29.27 -8.73
CA ARG A 125 -17.46 -29.08 -9.61
C ARG A 125 -16.16 -29.53 -8.95
N PHE A 126 -16.24 -30.46 -8.02
CA PHE A 126 -15.04 -30.99 -7.37
C PHE A 126 -14.38 -32.02 -8.28
N GLU A 127 -13.30 -31.60 -8.95
CA GLU A 127 -12.42 -32.47 -9.74
C GLU A 127 -10.99 -32.35 -9.21
N LEU A 128 -10.35 -33.47 -8.96
CA LEU A 128 -8.94 -33.49 -8.60
C LEU A 128 -8.11 -33.55 -9.88
N ARG A 129 -7.62 -32.39 -10.33
CA ARG A 129 -6.74 -32.27 -11.49
C ARG A 129 -5.30 -32.11 -11.03
N THR A 130 -4.41 -32.84 -11.70
CA THR A 130 -2.96 -32.73 -11.51
C THR A 130 -2.30 -31.95 -12.66
N ASP A 131 -3.09 -31.61 -13.68
CA ASP A 131 -2.75 -30.71 -14.78
C ASP A 131 -3.31 -29.31 -14.55
N MET A 132 -2.68 -28.30 -15.16
CA MET A 132 -3.19 -26.91 -15.20
C MET A 132 -4.11 -26.66 -16.42
N GLY A 133 -4.54 -27.72 -17.10
CA GLY A 133 -5.32 -27.66 -18.33
C GLY A 133 -4.48 -27.46 -19.61
N PRO A 134 -5.09 -27.67 -20.79
CA PRO A 134 -4.41 -27.65 -22.08
C PRO A 134 -3.84 -26.26 -22.43
N ALA A 135 -4.47 -25.18 -21.96
CA ALA A 135 -3.94 -23.84 -22.20
C ALA A 135 -2.58 -23.62 -21.51
N PHE A 136 -2.36 -24.13 -20.30
CA PHE A 136 -1.07 -23.96 -19.62
C PHE A 136 0.02 -24.83 -20.24
N ALA A 137 -0.36 -26.03 -20.65
CA ALA A 137 0.46 -26.97 -21.41
C ALA A 137 1.02 -26.32 -22.69
N ASP A 138 0.14 -25.72 -23.48
CA ASP A 138 0.51 -25.05 -24.74
C ASP A 138 1.32 -23.76 -24.52
N ILE A 139 1.06 -23.04 -23.42
CA ILE A 139 1.62 -21.70 -23.16
C ILE A 139 2.96 -21.73 -22.42
N VAL A 140 3.09 -22.60 -21.41
CA VAL A 140 4.19 -22.54 -20.44
C VAL A 140 5.07 -23.78 -20.54
N VAL A 141 4.55 -24.92 -20.06
CA VAL A 141 5.27 -26.18 -20.11
C VAL A 141 4.34 -27.36 -19.88
N ASP A 142 4.58 -28.43 -20.62
CA ASP A 142 3.93 -29.72 -20.45
C ASP A 142 4.77 -30.70 -19.62
N GLY A 143 4.08 -31.61 -18.92
CA GLY A 143 4.70 -32.72 -18.20
C GLY A 143 5.31 -32.36 -16.83
N PRO A 144 6.25 -33.15 -16.30
CA PRO A 144 6.70 -33.04 -14.90
C PRO A 144 7.47 -31.75 -14.58
N LEU A 145 7.90 -30.99 -15.60
CA LEU A 145 8.54 -29.68 -15.42
C LEU A 145 7.55 -28.58 -14.97
N MET A 146 6.25 -28.86 -14.99
CA MET A 146 5.22 -27.94 -14.49
C MET A 146 5.41 -27.63 -13.00
N TRP A 147 5.73 -28.63 -12.17
CA TRP A 147 5.83 -28.51 -10.73
C TRP A 147 6.94 -27.54 -10.29
N PRO A 148 8.18 -27.67 -10.78
CA PRO A 148 9.22 -26.69 -10.45
C PRO A 148 8.89 -25.29 -11.01
N THR A 149 8.24 -25.20 -12.17
CA THR A 149 7.86 -23.92 -12.77
C THR A 149 6.82 -23.18 -11.91
N LEU A 150 5.79 -23.88 -11.45
CA LEU A 150 4.78 -23.35 -10.52
C LEU A 150 5.40 -22.97 -9.18
N PHE A 151 6.33 -23.78 -8.67
CA PHE A 151 7.05 -23.49 -7.44
C PHE A 151 7.86 -22.19 -7.55
N VAL A 152 8.66 -22.05 -8.61
CA VAL A 152 9.45 -20.84 -8.88
C VAL A 152 8.55 -19.62 -9.07
N GLY A 153 7.44 -19.77 -9.82
CA GLY A 153 6.44 -18.72 -9.97
C GLY A 153 5.85 -18.28 -8.63
N GLY A 154 5.49 -19.22 -7.75
CA GLY A 154 4.99 -18.95 -6.40
C GLY A 154 6.00 -18.22 -5.52
N VAL A 155 7.28 -18.63 -5.55
CA VAL A 155 8.35 -17.95 -4.81
C VAL A 155 8.55 -16.53 -5.32
N MET A 156 8.54 -16.33 -6.63
CA MET A 156 8.72 -15.01 -7.25
C MET A 156 7.56 -14.06 -6.92
N VAL A 157 6.31 -14.56 -6.92
CA VAL A 157 5.15 -13.81 -6.42
C VAL A 157 5.31 -13.48 -4.94
N GLY A 158 5.75 -14.43 -4.11
CA GLY A 158 6.02 -14.21 -2.69
C GLY A 158 7.02 -13.08 -2.44
N ILE A 159 8.16 -13.09 -3.14
CA ILE A 159 9.16 -12.01 -3.08
C ILE A 159 8.55 -10.68 -3.51
N GLY A 160 7.81 -10.66 -4.62
CA GLY A 160 7.14 -9.46 -5.13
C GLY A 160 6.14 -8.86 -4.13
N THR A 161 5.30 -9.67 -3.49
CA THR A 161 4.35 -9.18 -2.48
C THR A 161 5.05 -8.60 -1.25
N ARG A 162 6.21 -9.16 -0.86
CA ARG A 162 7.00 -8.62 0.25
C ARG A 162 7.64 -7.28 -0.13
N MET A 163 8.15 -7.15 -1.35
CA MET A 163 8.71 -5.89 -1.86
C MET A 163 7.64 -4.79 -2.00
N ALA A 164 6.41 -5.15 -2.35
CA ALA A 164 5.29 -4.22 -2.44
C ALA A 164 4.73 -3.77 -1.07
N GLY A 165 5.14 -4.41 0.03
CA GLY A 165 4.59 -4.13 1.36
C GLY A 165 3.18 -4.69 1.57
N GLY A 166 2.74 -5.62 0.71
CA GLY A 166 1.40 -6.20 0.77
C GLY A 166 1.08 -7.07 -0.44
N CYS A 167 0.05 -7.91 -0.33
CA CYS A 167 -0.47 -8.70 -1.44
C CYS A 167 -1.50 -7.89 -2.26
N SER A 168 -1.75 -8.34 -3.50
CA SER A 168 -2.76 -7.72 -4.39
C SER A 168 -4.15 -7.65 -3.74
N SER A 169 -4.57 -8.70 -3.03
CA SER A 169 -5.85 -8.70 -2.30
C SER A 169 -5.89 -7.68 -1.15
N GLY A 170 -4.76 -7.43 -0.48
CA GLY A 170 -4.68 -6.46 0.62
C GLY A 170 -4.73 -5.02 0.13
N HIS A 171 -3.96 -4.69 -0.90
CA HIS A 171 -4.02 -3.38 -1.56
C HIS A 171 -5.37 -3.15 -2.24
N GLY A 172 -5.93 -4.18 -2.89
CA GLY A 172 -7.20 -4.11 -3.60
C GLY A 172 -8.40 -3.99 -2.67
N MET A 173 -8.59 -4.92 -1.73
CA MET A 173 -9.79 -4.92 -0.89
C MET A 173 -9.71 -3.87 0.22
N SER A 174 -8.70 -3.93 1.08
CA SER A 174 -8.58 -3.04 2.24
C SER A 174 -8.00 -1.67 1.86
N GLY A 175 -7.00 -1.64 0.98
CA GLY A 175 -6.31 -0.42 0.58
C GLY A 175 -7.16 0.51 -0.30
N CYS A 176 -7.84 -0.02 -1.32
CA CYS A 176 -8.74 0.76 -2.16
C CYS A 176 -10.00 1.20 -1.41
N SER A 177 -10.56 0.37 -0.52
CA SER A 177 -11.73 0.75 0.30
C SER A 177 -11.42 1.93 1.24
N ARG A 178 -10.16 2.07 1.66
CA ARG A 178 -9.68 3.20 2.47
C ARG A 178 -9.17 4.37 1.60
N LEU A 179 -9.24 4.25 0.28
CA LEU A 179 -8.68 5.15 -0.74
C LEU A 179 -7.28 5.66 -0.39
N GLN A 180 -6.43 4.71 -0.01
CA GLN A 180 -5.01 4.99 0.09
C GLN A 180 -4.44 5.11 -1.33
N PRO A 181 -3.88 6.26 -1.73
CA PRO A 181 -3.40 6.48 -3.09
C PRO A 181 -2.28 5.51 -3.48
N VAL A 182 -1.45 5.11 -2.50
CA VAL A 182 -0.41 4.09 -2.68
C VAL A 182 -1.02 2.74 -3.06
N SER A 183 -2.11 2.33 -2.39
CA SER A 183 -2.79 1.06 -2.67
C SER A 183 -3.56 1.10 -3.99
N LEU A 184 -4.11 2.27 -4.37
CA LEU A 184 -4.72 2.47 -5.68
C LEU A 184 -3.68 2.32 -6.79
N LEU A 185 -2.54 3.00 -6.67
CA LEU A 185 -1.45 2.91 -7.64
C LEU A 185 -0.88 1.48 -7.73
N ALA A 186 -0.63 0.83 -6.59
CA ALA A 186 -0.16 -0.55 -6.54
C ALA A 186 -1.16 -1.50 -7.24
N THR A 187 -2.45 -1.34 -6.97
CA THR A 187 -3.50 -2.14 -7.62
C THR A 187 -3.55 -1.87 -9.13
N SER A 188 -3.48 -0.61 -9.57
CA SER A 188 -3.43 -0.25 -10.99
C SER A 188 -2.23 -0.85 -11.71
N VAL A 189 -1.05 -0.86 -11.08
CA VAL A 189 0.15 -1.48 -11.63
C VAL A 189 0.00 -3.00 -11.70
N PHE A 190 -0.47 -3.67 -10.64
CA PHE A 190 -0.66 -5.12 -10.66
C PHE A 190 -1.63 -5.57 -11.76
N PHE A 191 -2.79 -4.93 -11.86
CA PHE A 191 -3.76 -5.25 -12.91
C PHE A 191 -3.27 -4.84 -14.30
N GLY A 192 -2.62 -3.67 -14.42
CA GLY A 192 -2.05 -3.20 -15.68
C GLY A 192 -0.98 -4.14 -16.22
N THR A 193 -0.02 -4.55 -15.39
CA THR A 193 0.99 -5.52 -15.75
C THR A 193 0.37 -6.89 -16.08
N ALA A 194 -0.64 -7.35 -15.33
CA ALA A 194 -1.32 -8.60 -15.64
C ALA A 194 -2.00 -8.56 -17.02
N VAL A 195 -2.67 -7.46 -17.38
CA VAL A 195 -3.29 -7.28 -18.71
C VAL A 195 -2.23 -7.23 -19.80
N VAL A 196 -1.15 -6.47 -19.61
CA VAL A 196 -0.07 -6.35 -20.60
C VAL A 196 0.62 -7.70 -20.81
N VAL A 197 0.99 -8.40 -19.73
CA VAL A 197 1.63 -9.71 -19.82
C VAL A 197 0.70 -10.71 -20.49
N SER A 198 -0.57 -10.77 -20.09
CA SER A 198 -1.57 -11.67 -20.68
C SER A 198 -1.77 -11.41 -22.18
N THR A 199 -1.88 -10.14 -22.59
CA THR A 199 -2.07 -9.77 -24.01
C THR A 199 -0.82 -10.04 -24.85
N LEU A 200 0.38 -9.82 -24.29
CA LEU A 200 1.64 -10.19 -24.95
C LEU A 200 1.73 -11.70 -25.14
N LEU A 201 1.38 -12.48 -24.11
CA LEU A 201 1.42 -13.94 -24.15
C LEU A 201 0.50 -14.50 -25.24
N LEU A 202 -0.72 -13.97 -25.33
CA LEU A 202 -1.69 -14.37 -26.35
C LEU A 202 -1.33 -13.91 -27.77
N LYS A 203 -0.44 -12.92 -27.92
CA LYS A 203 -0.04 -12.38 -29.23
C LYS A 203 1.24 -13.00 -29.79
N VAL A 204 2.04 -13.62 -28.92
CA VAL A 204 3.26 -14.35 -29.29
C VAL A 204 2.94 -15.77 -29.80
N ILE A 205 1.75 -16.28 -29.49
CA ILE A 205 1.18 -17.56 -29.95
C ILE A 205 0.28 -17.31 -31.17
#